data_AF-A0A371CKD4-F1
#
_entry.id   AF-A0A371CKD4-F1
#
_cell.length_a   1.000
_cell.length_b   1.000
_cell.length_c   1.000
_cell.angle_alpha   90.00
_cell.angle_beta   90.00
_cell.angle_gamma   90.00
#
_symmetry.space_group_name_H-M   'P 1'
#
loop_
_entity.id
_entity.type
_entity.pdbx_description
1 polymer ?
#
loop_
_entity_poly.entity_id
_entity_poly.type
_entity_poly.pdbx_seq_one_letter_code
_entity_poly.pdbx_strand_id
1 'polypeptide(L)'
;MFTNKLTATPGGATRNATSGDKLSAFTADSSPFPATLLLCKESGCASCLGFDLSSASHATCLDPAGSTFTFVSAAISQQSDSGLSFAVEISPGGCASFSTIPQVNTCYPLGGTFAEFALVDPS
;
A
#
# COMPACT_ATOMS: atom_id res chain seq x y z
N MET A 1 -16.33 -49.82 5.98
CA MET A 1 -17.29 -48.71 5.79
C MET A 1 -17.16 -47.76 6.96
N PHE A 2 -16.38 -46.67 6.89
CA PHE A 2 -16.61 -45.48 7.72
C PHE A 2 -16.10 -44.25 6.99
N THR A 3 -16.99 -43.27 6.91
CA THR A 3 -17.06 -42.13 6.00
C THR A 3 -16.12 -41.00 6.40
N ASN A 4 -15.31 -40.51 5.46
CA ASN A 4 -14.56 -39.27 5.64
C ASN A 4 -15.51 -38.08 5.45
N LYS A 5 -16.01 -37.52 6.55
CA LYS A 5 -16.93 -36.39 6.55
C LYS A 5 -16.13 -35.09 6.72
N LEU A 6 -15.68 -34.49 5.61
CA LEU A 6 -15.26 -33.08 5.61
C LEU A 6 -16.49 -32.22 5.91
N THR A 7 -16.49 -31.58 7.08
CA THR A 7 -17.47 -30.54 7.42
C THR A 7 -16.69 -29.26 7.66
N ALA A 8 -17.01 -28.23 6.87
CA ALA A 8 -16.38 -26.92 6.94
C ALA A 8 -16.99 -26.04 8.05
N THR A 9 -16.10 -25.20 8.62
CA THR A 9 -16.31 -23.90 9.31
C THR A 9 -17.06 -23.86 10.65
N PRO A 10 -16.91 -22.82 11.52
CA PRO A 10 -15.88 -21.77 11.63
C PRO A 10 -15.32 -21.58 13.07
N GLY A 11 -14.11 -21.03 13.19
CA GLY A 11 -13.71 -20.27 14.39
C GLY A 11 -12.75 -20.95 15.36
N GLY A 12 -11.69 -20.23 15.72
CA GLY A 12 -10.90 -20.48 16.93
C GLY A 12 -9.51 -21.05 16.66
N ALA A 13 -8.51 -20.17 16.61
CA ALA A 13 -7.10 -20.50 16.59
C ALA A 13 -6.66 -21.26 17.86
N THR A 14 -6.05 -22.43 17.72
CA THR A 14 -5.21 -23.01 18.78
C THR A 14 -3.78 -22.50 18.63
N ARG A 15 -3.38 -21.58 19.52
CA ARG A 15 -2.00 -21.10 19.67
C ARG A 15 -1.20 -22.06 20.54
N ASN A 16 -0.01 -22.46 20.08
CA ASN A 16 0.99 -23.07 20.96
C ASN A 16 1.77 -21.95 21.67
N ALA A 17 1.39 -21.64 22.92
CA ALA A 17 2.04 -20.61 23.72
C ALA A 17 3.07 -21.24 24.67
N THR A 18 4.35 -20.91 24.48
CA THR A 18 5.39 -21.15 25.50
C THR A 18 5.56 -19.84 26.28
N SER A 19 4.95 -19.80 27.46
CA SER A 19 5.25 -19.00 28.66
C SER A 19 5.95 -17.65 28.50
N GLY A 20 5.20 -16.57 28.81
CA GLY A 20 5.73 -15.36 29.44
C GLY A 20 6.14 -14.25 28.49
N ASP A 21 5.20 -13.36 28.17
CA ASP A 21 5.29 -11.89 28.21
C ASP A 21 4.30 -11.29 27.19
N LYS A 22 3.85 -10.07 27.45
CA LYS A 22 2.70 -9.42 26.83
C LYS A 22 2.92 -9.25 25.32
N LEU A 23 2.36 -10.16 24.52
CA LEU A 23 2.22 -9.95 23.08
C LEU A 23 1.05 -9.00 22.84
N SER A 24 1.34 -7.70 23.03
CA SER A 24 0.54 -6.61 22.50
C SER A 24 0.14 -6.95 21.08
N ALA A 25 -1.16 -6.90 20.82
CA ALA A 25 -1.82 -7.28 19.59
C ALA A 25 -0.96 -6.97 18.36
N PHE A 26 -0.41 -8.01 17.74
CA PHE A 26 -0.22 -7.98 16.30
C PHE A 26 -1.63 -8.09 15.72
N THR A 27 -2.35 -6.98 15.71
CA THR A 27 -3.33 -6.74 14.68
C THR A 27 -2.52 -6.79 13.40
N ALA A 28 -2.39 -8.00 12.85
CA ALA A 28 -2.13 -8.18 11.44
C ALA A 28 -3.34 -7.53 10.77
N ASP A 29 -3.21 -6.23 10.52
CA ASP A 29 -4.10 -5.48 9.66
C ASP A 29 -4.06 -6.21 8.31
N SER A 30 -5.00 -7.12 8.19
CA SER A 30 -5.14 -8.00 7.06
C SER A 30 -5.85 -7.19 6.01
N SER A 31 -5.12 -6.32 5.31
CA SER A 31 -5.56 -5.83 4.02
C SER A 31 -5.15 -6.88 2.97
N PRO A 32 -6.08 -7.70 2.46
CA PRO A 32 -5.76 -8.94 1.72
C PRO A 32 -5.21 -8.72 0.30
N PHE A 33 -4.91 -7.49 -0.08
CA PHE A 33 -4.44 -7.16 -1.43
C PHE A 33 -3.23 -6.23 -1.36
N PRO A 34 -2.01 -6.78 -1.55
CA PRO A 34 -0.81 -5.95 -1.62
C PRO A 34 -0.95 -4.98 -2.80
N ALA A 35 -0.89 -3.69 -2.50
CA ALA A 35 -0.86 -2.64 -3.48
C ALA A 35 0.56 -2.09 -3.57
N THR A 36 1.07 -1.96 -4.79
CA THR A 36 2.41 -1.43 -5.03
C THR A 36 2.28 -0.09 -5.76
N LEU A 37 2.76 0.97 -5.15
CA LEU A 37 2.87 2.28 -5.79
C LEU A 37 4.09 2.29 -6.70
N LEU A 38 3.89 2.49 -7.99
CA LEU A 38 4.91 2.61 -9.01
C LEU A 38 5.15 4.09 -9.29
N LEU A 39 6.29 4.62 -8.86
CA LEU A 39 6.69 6.02 -9.04
C LEU A 39 7.74 6.13 -10.13
N CYS A 40 7.43 6.83 -11.21
CA CYS A 40 8.23 6.79 -12.43
C CYS A 40 8.86 8.14 -12.76
N LYS A 41 10.14 8.10 -13.13
CA LYS A 41 10.91 9.29 -13.57
C LYS A 41 10.52 9.81 -14.95
N GLU A 42 9.74 9.03 -15.68
CA GLU A 42 9.30 9.32 -17.04
C GLU A 42 7.78 9.37 -17.12
N SER A 43 7.25 10.23 -17.98
CA SER A 43 5.82 10.44 -18.21
C SER A 43 5.05 9.20 -18.70
N GLY A 44 5.77 8.18 -19.19
CA GLY A 44 5.22 6.96 -19.75
C GLY A 44 5.18 5.75 -18.82
N CYS A 45 5.42 5.93 -17.52
CA CYS A 45 5.52 4.82 -16.55
C CYS A 45 6.47 3.68 -16.99
N ALA A 46 7.59 4.02 -17.66
CA ALA A 46 8.58 3.04 -18.13
C ALA A 46 9.64 2.71 -17.07
N SER A 47 10.16 3.73 -16.39
CA SER A 47 11.20 3.61 -15.35
C SER A 47 10.62 3.90 -13.97
N CYS A 48 9.91 2.92 -13.39
CA CYS A 48 9.19 3.06 -12.13
C CYS A 48 9.89 2.37 -10.96
N LEU A 49 9.86 3.02 -9.80
CA LEU A 49 10.19 2.46 -8.50
C LEU A 49 8.91 1.93 -7.85
N GLY A 50 8.91 0.65 -7.50
CA GLY A 50 7.81 0.02 -6.78
C GLY A 50 7.97 0.22 -5.27
N PHE A 51 6.94 0.75 -4.64
CA PHE A 51 6.85 0.92 -3.20
C PHE A 51 5.67 0.13 -2.67
N ASP A 52 5.91 -0.71 -1.67
CA ASP A 52 4.86 -1.53 -1.08
C ASP A 52 4.00 -0.68 -0.13
N LEU A 53 2.71 -0.53 -0.46
CA LEU A 53 1.77 0.30 0.30
C LEU A 53 1.23 -0.45 1.53
N SER A 54 1.27 -1.79 1.53
CA SER A 54 0.80 -2.61 2.65
C SER A 54 1.69 -2.50 3.89
N SER A 55 2.96 -2.14 3.71
CA SER A 55 3.91 -1.87 4.79
C SER A 55 4.12 -0.39 5.08
N ALA A 56 3.47 0.49 4.32
CA ALA A 56 3.62 1.94 4.43
C ALA A 56 2.76 2.52 5.56
N SER A 57 3.31 3.47 6.32
CA SER A 57 2.58 4.15 7.39
C SER A 57 1.59 5.18 6.84
N HIS A 58 0.31 5.04 7.20
CA HIS A 58 -0.73 6.02 6.86
C HIS A 58 -0.53 7.36 7.61
N ALA A 59 -1.01 8.46 7.01
CA ALA A 59 -0.97 9.82 7.52
C ALA A 59 0.43 10.41 7.82
N THR A 60 1.49 9.81 7.28
CA THR A 60 2.86 10.33 7.37
C THR A 60 3.39 10.58 5.96
N CYS A 61 4.13 11.66 5.80
CA CYS A 61 4.82 11.93 4.56
C CYS A 61 5.98 10.96 4.40
N LEU A 62 5.89 10.14 3.37
CA LEU A 62 6.83 9.10 3.03
C LEU A 62 7.69 9.56 1.87
N ASP A 63 8.98 9.39 2.06
CA ASP A 63 9.99 9.74 1.09
C ASP A 63 10.60 8.44 0.54
N PRO A 64 10.20 8.01 -0.66
CA PRO A 64 10.54 6.70 -1.20
C PRO A 64 12.04 6.51 -1.41
N ALA A 65 12.83 7.58 -1.51
CA ALA A 65 14.27 7.45 -1.70
C ALA A 65 15.11 8.60 -1.10
N GLY A 66 14.71 9.18 0.03
CA GLY A 66 15.59 10.11 0.75
C GLY A 66 15.84 11.43 0.02
N SER A 67 14.79 12.10 -0.49
CA SER A 67 14.79 13.41 -1.15
C SER A 67 15.64 13.47 -2.43
N THR A 68 16.19 12.34 -2.85
CA THR A 68 17.08 12.23 -4.02
C THR A 68 16.37 11.61 -5.22
N PHE A 69 15.18 11.05 -5.03
CA PHE A 69 14.36 10.52 -6.09
C PHE A 69 13.16 11.42 -6.33
N THR A 70 13.04 11.87 -7.57
CA THR A 70 11.85 12.56 -8.03
C THR A 70 11.21 11.77 -9.17
N PHE A 71 9.89 11.87 -9.27
CA PHE A 71 9.06 11.19 -10.24
C PHE A 71 8.11 12.20 -10.91
N VAL A 72 7.76 11.94 -12.15
CA VAL A 72 6.82 12.76 -12.94
C VAL A 72 5.58 11.97 -13.32
N SER A 73 5.49 10.71 -12.89
CA SER A 73 4.34 9.85 -13.10
C SER A 73 4.20 8.90 -11.94
N ALA A 74 2.97 8.51 -11.67
CA ALA A 74 2.67 7.49 -10.69
C ALA A 74 1.60 6.55 -11.23
N ALA A 75 1.71 5.28 -10.87
CA ALA A 75 0.71 4.25 -11.12
C ALA A 75 0.59 3.41 -9.86
N ILE A 76 -0.56 2.82 -9.59
CA ILE A 76 -0.71 1.90 -8.47
C ILE A 76 -1.01 0.53 -9.00
N SER A 77 -0.09 -0.41 -8.86
CA SER A 77 -0.35 -1.81 -9.20
C SER A 77 -1.12 -2.49 -8.09
N GLN A 78 -2.37 -2.86 -8.36
CA GLN A 78 -3.22 -3.63 -7.46
C GLN A 78 -3.82 -4.81 -8.22
N GLN A 79 -3.50 -6.04 -7.80
CA GLN A 79 -3.93 -7.25 -8.52
C GLN A 79 -5.46 -7.42 -8.62
N SER A 80 -6.20 -6.89 -7.64
CA SER A 80 -7.66 -7.08 -7.56
C SER A 80 -8.47 -6.06 -8.33
N ASP A 81 -7.86 -4.95 -8.77
CA ASP A 81 -8.53 -3.85 -9.49
C ASP A 81 -9.80 -3.30 -8.80
N SER A 82 -10.01 -3.64 -7.53
CA SER A 82 -11.20 -3.25 -6.76
C SER A 82 -11.09 -1.83 -6.21
N GLY A 83 -9.94 -1.18 -6.41
CA GLY A 83 -9.60 0.09 -5.79
C GLY A 83 -8.97 -0.09 -4.42
N LEU A 84 -8.31 0.98 -3.96
CA LEU A 84 -7.70 1.01 -2.64
C LEU A 84 -8.72 1.47 -1.60
N SER A 85 -8.63 0.88 -0.41
CA SER A 85 -9.34 1.36 0.77
C SER A 85 -8.79 2.67 1.31
N PHE A 86 -7.66 3.15 0.78
CA PHE A 86 -6.96 4.37 1.14
C PHE A 86 -6.64 5.20 -0.10
N ALA A 87 -6.58 6.51 0.03
CA ALA A 87 -6.11 7.43 -1.01
C ALA A 87 -4.58 7.50 -0.99
N VAL A 88 -3.96 7.42 -2.17
CA VAL A 88 -2.53 7.69 -2.33
C VAL A 88 -2.38 9.11 -2.83
N GLU A 89 -1.72 9.93 -2.02
CA GLU A 89 -1.43 11.31 -2.32
C GLU A 89 0.07 11.50 -2.52
N ILE A 90 0.45 12.38 -3.44
CA ILE A 90 1.85 12.65 -3.81
C ILE A 90 2.15 14.13 -3.65
N SER A 91 3.38 14.45 -3.26
CA SER A 91 3.83 15.81 -2.98
C SER A 91 5.11 16.18 -3.75
N PRO A 92 5.21 17.42 -4.28
CA PRO A 92 6.39 17.96 -4.96
C PRO A 92 7.65 18.06 -4.07
N GLY A 93 7.51 17.88 -2.76
CA GLY A 93 8.58 17.99 -1.77
C GLY A 93 8.20 18.94 -0.64
N GLY A 94 8.57 18.59 0.59
CA GLY A 94 8.18 19.30 1.81
C GLY A 94 6.74 19.07 2.23
N CYS A 95 6.07 18.03 1.71
CA CYS A 95 4.70 17.63 2.14
C CYS A 95 3.67 18.78 2.17
N ALA A 96 3.84 19.79 1.31
CA ALA A 96 3.08 21.04 1.36
C ALA A 96 1.83 21.02 0.45
N SER A 97 1.88 20.25 -0.62
CA SER A 97 0.79 20.12 -1.60
C SER A 97 0.61 18.65 -1.93
N PHE A 98 -0.63 18.19 -1.91
CA PHE A 98 -0.97 16.79 -2.17
C PHE A 98 -1.80 16.68 -3.45
N SER A 99 -1.47 15.71 -4.29
CA SER A 99 -2.27 15.34 -5.45
C SER A 99 -2.65 13.88 -5.34
N THR A 100 -3.93 13.55 -5.41
CA THR A 100 -4.40 12.18 -5.27
C THR A 100 -4.36 11.45 -6.60
N ILE A 101 -3.93 10.18 -6.58
CA ILE A 101 -3.98 9.32 -7.76
C ILE A 101 -5.40 8.74 -7.89
N PRO A 102 -6.14 9.03 -8.99
CA PRO A 102 -7.57 8.73 -9.07
C PRO A 102 -7.88 7.26 -9.38
N GLN A 103 -6.93 6.49 -9.92
CA GLN A 103 -7.16 5.11 -10.35
C GLN A 103 -5.96 4.20 -10.08
N VAL A 104 -6.28 2.96 -9.74
CA VAL A 104 -5.32 1.84 -9.73
C VAL A 104 -5.13 1.31 -11.15
N ASN A 105 -4.02 0.62 -11.36
CA ASN A 105 -3.55 0.01 -12.61
C ASN A 105 -3.49 0.97 -13.83
N THR A 106 -3.58 2.28 -13.60
CA THR A 106 -3.52 3.31 -14.63
C THR A 106 -2.30 4.19 -14.41
N CYS A 107 -1.56 4.48 -15.49
CA CYS A 107 -0.47 5.44 -15.45
C CYS A 107 -1.03 6.86 -15.39
N TYR A 108 -0.70 7.58 -14.32
CA TYR A 108 -1.12 8.96 -14.11
C TYR A 108 0.09 9.91 -14.24
N PRO A 109 0.16 10.69 -15.34
CA PRO A 109 1.23 11.65 -15.53
C PRO A 109 1.01 12.86 -14.63
N LEU A 110 2.02 13.17 -13.83
CA LEU A 110 2.03 14.30 -12.93
C LEU A 110 2.60 15.47 -13.71
N GLY A 111 1.86 16.56 -13.85
CA GLY A 111 2.28 17.74 -14.63
C GLY A 111 3.50 18.49 -14.07
N GLY A 112 4.28 17.87 -13.18
CA GLY A 112 5.45 18.39 -12.50
C GLY A 112 6.24 17.27 -11.83
N THR A 113 7.28 17.64 -11.08
CA THR A 113 8.14 16.68 -10.38
C THR A 113 7.71 16.53 -8.93
N PHE A 114 7.62 15.28 -8.49
CA PHE A 114 7.19 14.86 -7.16
C PHE A 114 8.29 14.08 -6.48
N ALA A 115 8.43 14.23 -5.16
CA ALA A 115 9.49 13.60 -4.39
C ALA A 115 8.95 12.70 -3.28
N GLU A 116 7.75 13.00 -2.78
CA GLU A 116 7.18 12.37 -1.60
C GLU A 116 5.75 11.89 -1.88
N PHE A 117 5.25 11.02 -1.02
CA PHE A 117 3.86 10.57 -1.05
C PHE A 117 3.34 10.32 0.37
N ALA A 118 2.02 10.29 0.52
CA ALA A 118 1.35 9.99 1.78
C ALA A 118 0.15 9.08 1.48
N LEU A 119 -0.14 8.16 2.40
CA LEU A 119 -1.35 7.37 2.35
C LEU A 119 -2.36 8.01 3.30
N VAL A 120 -3.54 8.35 2.80
CA VAL A 120 -4.60 8.98 3.58
C VAL A 120 -5.83 8.08 3.54
N ASP A 121 -6.36 7.75 4.71
CA ASP A 121 -7.59 6.97 4.80
C ASP A 121 -8.79 7.82 4.35
N PRO A 122 -9.66 7.33 3.44
CA PRO A 122 -10.92 7.99 3.12
C PRO A 122 -11.77 8.03 4.37
N SER A 123 -12.12 9.24 4.79
CA SER A 123 -12.98 9.50 5.95
C SER A 123 -14.46 9.30 5.61
#